data_AF-A0A527ZIC0-F1
#
_entry.id   AF-A0A527ZIC0-F1
#
_cell.length_a   1.000
_cell.length_b   1.000
_cell.length_c   1.000
_cell.angle_alpha   90.00
_cell.angle_beta   90.00
_cell.angle_gamma   90.00
#
_symmetry.space_group_name_H-M   'P 1'
#
loop_
_entity.id
_entity.type
_entity.pdbx_description
1 polymer ?
#
loop_
_entity_poly.entity_id
_entity_poly.type
_entity_poly.pdbx_seq_one_letter_code
_entity_poly.pdbx_strand_id
1 'polypeptide(L)' 'MTDHILVERQGAIQIIRINRPDKKNALTRAMYAKMSKALA' A
#
# COMPACT_ATOMS: atom_id res chain seq x y z
N MET A 1 3.14 15.07 -0.22
CA MET A 1 2.10 14.07 0.10
C MET A 1 2.74 12.70 0.04
N THR A 2 2.97 12.06 1.19
CA THR A 2 3.55 10.72 1.22
C THR A 2 2.51 9.73 0.71
N ASP A 3 2.93 8.76 -0.10
CA ASP A 3 2.03 7.76 -0.65
C ASP A 3 1.47 6.87 0.49
N HIS A 4 0.15 6.63 0.46
CA HIS A 4 -0.55 5.88 1.51
C HIS A 4 -0.33 4.36 1.40
N ILE A 5 0.14 3.87 0.25
CA ILE A 5 0.54 2.48 0.06
C ILE A 5 1.95 2.49 -0.52
N LEU A 6 2.90 1.86 0.16
CA LEU A 6 4.25 1.65 -0.34
C LEU A 6 4.37 0.20 -0.81
N VAL A 7 4.93 -0.01 -1.99
CA VAL A 7 5.13 -1.35 -2.56
C VAL A 7 6.63 -1.53 -2.77
N GLU A 8 7.18 -2.59 -2.19
CA GLU A 8 8.59 -2.96 -2.29
C GLU A 8 8.68 -4.45 -2.66
N ARG A 9 9.75 -4.85 -3.35
CA ARG A 9 10.04 -6.26 -3.65
C ARG A 9 11.41 -6.63 -3.12
N GLN A 10 11.46 -7.67 -2.30
CA GLN A 10 12.67 -8.25 -1.74
C GLN A 10 12.79 -9.69 -2.22
N GLY A 11 13.51 -9.89 -3.33
CA GLY A 11 13.62 -11.20 -3.99
C GLY A 11 12.27 -11.75 -4.44
N ALA A 12 11.87 -12.89 -3.87
CA ALA A 12 10.58 -13.53 -4.12
C ALA A 12 9.43 -12.98 -3.25
N ILE A 13 9.71 -12.04 -2.32
CA ILE A 13 8.71 -11.46 -1.41
C ILE A 13 8.28 -10.09 -1.92
N GLN A 14 6.97 -9.85 -1.93
CA GLN A 14 6.39 -8.53 -2.20
C GLN A 14 5.79 -7.95 -0.93
N ILE A 15 6.26 -6.76 -0.55
CA ILE A 15 5.86 -6.06 0.67
C ILE A 15 4.94 -4.90 0.28
N ILE A 16 3.68 -5.00 0.68
CA ILE A 16 2.69 -3.92 0.52
C ILE A 16 2.48 -3.31 1.91
N ARG A 17 3.03 -2.11 2.13
CA ARG A 17 2.97 -1.40 3.41
C ARG A 17 1.89 -0.32 3.37
N ILE A 18 0.95 -0.38 4.32
CA ILE A 18 -0.01 0.70 4.54
C ILE A 18 0.69 1.81 5.31
N ASN A 19 0.73 3.01 4.71
CA ASN A 19 1.49 4.16 5.17
C ASN A 19 0.57 5.39 5.31
N ARG A 20 -0.48 5.24 6.13
CA ARG A 20 -1.41 6.33 6.47
C ARG A 20 -1.52 6.49 8.00
N PRO A 21 -0.41 6.80 8.69
CA PRO A 21 -0.33 6.77 10.15
C PRO A 21 -1.25 7.81 10.81
N ASP A 22 -1.42 8.97 10.17
CA ASP A 22 -2.29 10.06 10.60
C ASP A 22 -3.77 9.64 10.75
N LYS A 23 -4.18 8.56 10.07
CA LYS A 23 -5.53 7.99 10.14
C LYS A 23 -5.55 6.55 10.62
N LYS A 24 -4.53 6.12 11.37
CA LYS A 24 -4.41 4.73 11.87
C LYS A 24 -4.58 3.70 10.74
N ASN A 25 -4.06 4.01 9.55
CA ASN A 25 -4.16 3.18 8.35
C ASN A 25 -5.59 2.92 7.85
N ALA A 26 -6.55 3.79 8.18
CA ALA A 26 -7.90 3.70 7.63
C ALA A 26 -7.86 3.64 6.10
N LEU A 27 -8.40 2.57 5.54
CA LEU A 27 -8.33 2.29 4.11
C LEU A 27 -9.28 3.19 3.32
N THR A 28 -8.85 3.54 2.11
CA THR A 28 -9.66 4.32 1.15
C THR A 28 -9.79 3.54 -0.16
N ARG A 29 -10.76 3.92 -0.99
CA ARG A 29 -10.97 3.29 -2.29
C ARG A 29 -9.73 3.38 -3.21
N ALA A 30 -9.00 4.50 -3.16
CA ALA A 30 -7.74 4.67 -3.90
C ALA A 30 -6.65 3.69 -3.42
N MET A 31 -6.58 3.44 -2.11
CA MET A 31 -5.63 2.48 -1.53
C MET A 31 -5.97 1.05 -1.97
N TYR A 32 -7.26 0.67 -1.96
CA TYR A 32 -7.69 -0.63 -2.50
C TYR A 32 -7.26 -0.82 -3.95
N ALA A 33 -7.54 0.16 -4.82
CA ALA A 33 -7.14 0.09 -6.23
C ALA A 33 -5.62 -0.11 -6.39
N LYS A 34 -4.82 0.57 -5.56
CA LYS A 34 -3.36 0.44 -5.58
C LYS A 34 -2.87 -0.93 -5.09
N MET A 35 -3.48 -1.47 -4.03
CA MET A 35 -3.17 -2.82 -3.56
C MET A 35 -3.56 -3.87 -4.60
N SER A 36 -4.73 -3.76 -5.22
CA SER A 36 -5.15 -4.68 -6.30
C SER A 36 -4.19 -4.66 -7.48
N LYS A 37 -3.71 -3.47 -7.89
CA LYS A 37 -2.71 -3.35 -8.95
C LYS A 37 -1.37 -4.00 -8.58
N ALA A 38 -1.01 -4.01 -7.29
CA ALA A 38 0.24 -4.62 -6.83
C ALA A 38 0.17 -6.15 -6.78
N LEU A 39 -1.03 -6.74 -6.71
CA LEU A 39 -1.26 -8.19 -6.65
C LEU A 39 -1.47 -8.86 -8.01
N ALA A 40 -1.82 -8.08 -9.04
CA ALA A 40 -2.04 -8.55 -10.40
C ALA A 40 -0.69 -8.84 -11.11
#